data_AF-A0AAN5BZA0-F1
#
_entry.id   AF-A0AAN5BZA0-F1
#
_cell.length_a   1.000
_cell.length_b   1.000
_cell.length_c   1.000
_cell.angle_alpha   90.00
_cell.angle_beta   90.00
_cell.angle_gamma   90.00
#
_symmetry.space_group_name_H-M   'P 1'
#
loop_
_entity.id
_entity.type
_entity.pdbx_description
1 polymer ?
#
loop_
_entity_poly.entity_id
_entity_poly.type
_entity_poly.pdbx_seq_one_letter_code
_entity_poly.pdbx_strand_id
1 'polypeptide(L)'
;MNTWNSELVRSAFGRQAFGYITNLDGEIRLNSPTLANVYREIAGTDAGNGPLLLKALEIAKTIPPPKFPYSLPTFGYVVQWLSELGKSVELEGLLQYADTNLNPTWEKGGLFYPRNDQPIDESHRWRHMDRFTGNAAIGYARLNVNDGQKIMWDKPWTRDILARRPWIDGVDLSQGVDFLRGQWNSEENALVLTIKTWDGSVVEVEPTARNLEKGIWAVYIAGELQMCVEVIESNNLTFRVTAGEVEVDVVVIRVR
;
A
#
# COMPACT_ATOMS: atom_id res chain seq x y z
N MET A 1 0.27 2.63 -18.22
CA MET A 1 -0.77 3.17 -19.13
C MET A 1 -1.68 4.18 -18.44
N ASN A 2 -2.15 3.93 -17.20
CA ASN A 2 -3.04 4.87 -16.49
C ASN A 2 -2.47 6.29 -16.40
N THR A 3 -1.16 6.43 -16.19
CA THR A 3 -0.45 7.72 -16.16
C THR A 3 -0.66 8.57 -17.41
N TRP A 4 -0.57 7.95 -18.59
CA TRP A 4 -0.60 8.65 -19.89
C TRP A 4 -2.00 8.76 -20.49
N ASN A 5 -2.89 7.80 -20.23
CA ASN A 5 -4.27 7.83 -20.71
C ASN A 5 -5.21 7.20 -19.69
N SER A 6 -5.50 7.93 -18.62
CA SER A 6 -6.30 7.44 -17.50
C SER A 6 -7.75 7.13 -17.90
N GLU A 7 -8.32 7.94 -18.80
CA GLU A 7 -9.68 7.75 -19.31
C GLU A 7 -9.84 6.39 -20.01
N LEU A 8 -8.91 6.05 -20.91
CA LEU A 8 -8.93 4.77 -21.60
C LEU A 8 -8.80 3.59 -20.62
N VAL A 9 -7.88 3.66 -19.66
CA VAL A 9 -7.68 2.57 -18.71
C VAL A 9 -8.89 2.41 -17.79
N ARG A 10 -9.45 3.51 -17.28
CA ARG A 10 -10.63 3.50 -16.40
C ARG A 10 -11.87 3.00 -17.13
N SER A 11 -12.11 3.42 -18.37
CA SER A 11 -13.22 2.92 -19.18
C SER A 11 -13.09 1.44 -19.55
N ALA A 12 -11.86 0.91 -19.62
CA ALA A 12 -11.62 -0.51 -19.86
C ALA A 12 -11.73 -1.39 -18.60
N PHE A 13 -11.71 -0.80 -17.39
CA PHE A 13 -11.66 -1.55 -16.11
C PHE A 13 -12.71 -2.64 -16.02
N GLY A 14 -13.99 -2.30 -16.20
CA GLY A 14 -15.09 -3.27 -16.03
C GLY A 14 -14.94 -4.49 -16.93
N ARG A 15 -14.54 -4.28 -18.20
CA ARG A 15 -14.32 -5.37 -19.16
C ARG A 15 -13.07 -6.20 -18.82
N GLN A 16 -12.00 -5.56 -18.34
CA GLN A 16 -10.76 -6.26 -17.99
C GLN A 16 -10.91 -7.07 -16.69
N ALA A 17 -11.56 -6.50 -15.67
CA ALA A 17 -11.79 -7.13 -14.37
C ALA A 17 -12.83 -8.26 -14.44
N PHE A 18 -13.83 -8.16 -15.33
CA PHE A 18 -14.92 -9.14 -15.44
C PHE A 18 -14.41 -10.57 -15.52
N GLY A 19 -14.88 -11.45 -14.63
CA GLY A 19 -14.47 -12.86 -14.53
C GLY A 19 -13.10 -13.11 -13.91
N TYR A 20 -12.18 -12.15 -13.93
CA TYR A 20 -10.89 -12.26 -13.22
C TYR A 20 -11.02 -11.87 -11.76
N ILE A 21 -11.74 -10.79 -11.46
CA ILE A 21 -12.02 -10.37 -10.09
C ILE A 21 -13.49 -10.65 -9.83
N THR A 22 -13.76 -11.48 -8.83
CA THR A 22 -15.13 -11.87 -8.45
C THR A 22 -15.30 -11.79 -6.95
N ASN A 23 -16.52 -11.49 -6.52
CA ASN A 23 -16.95 -11.61 -5.13
C ASN A 23 -17.81 -12.87 -5.01
N LEU A 24 -17.39 -13.82 -4.17
CA LEU A 24 -18.17 -15.00 -3.83
C LEU A 24 -18.41 -14.98 -2.31
N ASP A 25 -19.67 -14.85 -1.91
CA ASP A 25 -20.09 -14.83 -0.50
C ASP A 25 -19.33 -13.82 0.37
N GLY A 26 -19.00 -12.65 -0.19
CA GLY A 26 -18.28 -11.58 0.49
C GLY A 26 -16.76 -11.64 0.35
N GLU A 27 -16.20 -12.74 -0.17
CA GLU A 27 -14.76 -12.85 -0.42
C GLU A 27 -14.41 -12.44 -1.86
N ILE A 28 -13.59 -11.40 -2.00
CA ILE A 28 -13.06 -10.98 -3.29
C ILE A 28 -11.84 -11.83 -3.63
N ARG A 29 -11.85 -12.43 -4.82
CA ARG A 29 -10.79 -13.34 -5.27
C ARG A 29 -10.30 -12.97 -6.66
N LEU A 30 -9.04 -13.28 -6.92
CA LEU A 30 -8.45 -13.28 -8.26
C LEU A 30 -8.51 -14.69 -8.83
N ASN A 31 -9.23 -14.84 -9.94
CA ASN A 31 -9.40 -16.10 -10.63
C ASN A 31 -8.24 -16.36 -11.60
N SER A 32 -7.93 -17.64 -11.79
CA SER A 32 -7.01 -18.05 -12.86
C SER A 32 -7.59 -17.70 -14.24
N PRO A 33 -6.74 -17.49 -15.26
CA PRO A 33 -7.21 -17.24 -16.62
C PRO A 33 -8.20 -18.30 -17.14
N THR A 34 -7.99 -19.58 -16.78
CA THR A 34 -8.89 -20.67 -17.14
C THR A 34 -10.29 -20.46 -16.58
N LEU A 35 -10.41 -20.21 -15.27
CA LEU A 35 -11.71 -19.97 -14.63
C LEU A 35 -12.37 -18.70 -15.15
N ALA A 36 -11.60 -17.62 -15.28
CA ALA A 36 -12.11 -16.34 -15.77
C ALA A 36 -12.71 -16.46 -17.18
N ASN A 37 -12.04 -17.18 -18.09
CA ASN A 37 -12.52 -17.36 -19.46
C ASN A 37 -13.79 -18.22 -19.51
N VAL A 38 -13.81 -19.35 -18.79
CA VAL A 38 -15.03 -20.19 -18.69
C VAL A 38 -16.20 -19.39 -18.13
N TYR A 39 -15.97 -18.60 -17.07
CA TYR A 39 -17.01 -17.76 -16.49
C TYR A 39 -17.53 -16.73 -17.49
N ARG A 40 -16.64 -16.06 -18.22
CA ARG A 40 -17.01 -15.08 -19.26
C ARG A 40 -17.89 -15.70 -20.35
N GLU A 41 -17.59 -16.92 -20.78
CA GLU A 41 -18.37 -17.63 -21.79
C GLU A 41 -19.80 -17.93 -21.34
N ILE A 42 -19.99 -18.34 -20.08
CA ILE A 42 -21.31 -18.75 -19.57
C ILE A 42 -22.11 -17.61 -18.95
N ALA A 43 -21.45 -16.59 -18.40
CA ALA A 43 -22.10 -15.47 -17.73
C ALA A 43 -22.51 -14.35 -18.69
N GLY A 44 -21.89 -14.28 -19.88
CA GLY A 44 -22.14 -13.21 -20.85
C GLY A 44 -21.83 -11.84 -20.24
N THR A 45 -22.86 -11.07 -19.88
CA THR A 45 -22.73 -9.75 -19.22
C THR A 45 -23.16 -9.75 -17.74
N ASP A 46 -23.58 -10.88 -17.18
CA ASP A 46 -24.09 -10.99 -15.80
C ASP A 46 -22.96 -11.19 -14.78
N ALA A 47 -22.32 -10.09 -14.38
CA ALA A 47 -21.24 -10.09 -13.40
C ALA A 47 -21.76 -10.30 -11.97
N GLY A 48 -21.16 -11.25 -11.24
CA GLY A 48 -21.45 -11.45 -9.81
C GLY A 48 -22.50 -12.54 -9.52
N ASN A 49 -22.94 -13.27 -10.54
CA ASN A 49 -23.80 -14.43 -10.36
C ASN A 49 -23.00 -15.60 -9.74
N GLY A 50 -23.07 -15.73 -8.42
CA GLY A 50 -22.38 -16.77 -7.63
C GLY A 50 -22.64 -18.20 -8.12
N PRO A 51 -23.90 -18.60 -8.37
CA PRO A 51 -24.21 -19.90 -8.97
C PRO A 51 -23.51 -20.16 -10.32
N LEU A 52 -23.44 -19.14 -11.20
CA LEU A 52 -22.69 -19.27 -12.46
C LEU A 52 -21.18 -19.40 -12.21
N LEU A 53 -20.63 -18.68 -11.23
CA LEU A 53 -19.21 -18.82 -10.88
C LEU A 53 -18.87 -20.23 -10.38
N LEU A 54 -19.74 -20.81 -9.54
CA LEU A 54 -19.60 -22.20 -9.09
C LEU A 54 -19.68 -23.18 -10.25
N LYS A 55 -20.59 -22.95 -11.21
CA LYS A 55 -20.66 -23.78 -12.43
C LYS A 55 -19.40 -23.64 -13.27
N ALA A 56 -18.87 -22.43 -13.44
CA ALA A 56 -17.60 -22.21 -14.14
C ALA A 56 -16.43 -22.90 -13.46
N LEU A 57 -16.42 -22.93 -12.11
CA LEU A 57 -15.42 -23.62 -11.31
C LEU A 57 -15.38 -25.12 -11.61
N GLU A 58 -16.55 -25.77 -11.63
CA GLU A 58 -16.65 -27.20 -11.94
C GLU A 58 -16.17 -27.53 -13.36
N ILE A 59 -16.47 -26.67 -14.34
CA ILE A 59 -15.96 -26.82 -15.71
C ILE A 59 -14.44 -26.60 -15.74
N ALA A 60 -13.93 -25.55 -15.07
CA ALA A 60 -12.51 -25.20 -15.07
C ALA A 60 -11.63 -26.31 -14.47
N LYS A 61 -12.13 -27.06 -13.48
CA LYS A 61 -11.45 -28.25 -12.91
C LYS A 61 -11.17 -29.35 -13.92
N THR A 62 -11.95 -29.42 -15.01
CA THR A 62 -11.76 -30.42 -16.06
C THR A 62 -10.71 -30.01 -17.10
N ILE A 63 -10.30 -28.74 -17.10
CA ILE A 63 -9.37 -28.17 -18.08
C ILE A 63 -7.94 -28.26 -17.52
N PRO A 64 -7.01 -28.93 -18.21
CA PRO A 64 -5.63 -29.03 -17.74
C PRO A 64 -4.97 -27.64 -17.70
N PRO A 65 -4.12 -27.37 -16.70
CA PRO A 65 -3.44 -26.09 -16.59
C PRO A 65 -2.54 -25.84 -17.80
N PRO A 66 -2.39 -24.58 -18.23
CA PRO A 66 -1.52 -24.23 -19.36
C PRO A 66 -0.07 -24.64 -19.06
N LYS A 67 0.60 -25.24 -20.05
CA LYS A 67 1.99 -25.75 -19.95
C LYS A 67 3.07 -24.66 -19.98
N PHE A 68 2.70 -23.38 -20.00
CA PHE A 68 3.65 -22.28 -20.20
C PHE A 68 4.64 -22.20 -19.02
N PRO A 69 5.96 -22.09 -19.25
CA PRO A 69 6.97 -22.41 -18.25
C PRO A 69 7.13 -21.39 -17.12
N TYR A 70 6.45 -20.24 -17.20
CA TYR A 70 6.45 -19.22 -16.15
C TYR A 70 5.04 -18.68 -15.93
N SER A 71 4.52 -18.81 -14.73
CA SER A 71 3.37 -18.03 -14.31
C SER A 71 3.79 -16.56 -14.25
N LEU A 72 3.09 -15.71 -14.99
CA LEU A 72 3.26 -14.26 -14.88
C LEU A 72 2.88 -13.83 -13.44
N PRO A 73 3.49 -12.76 -12.89
CA PRO A 73 3.16 -12.24 -11.56
C PRO A 73 1.82 -11.49 -11.57
N THR A 74 0.77 -12.16 -12.05
CA THR A 74 -0.55 -11.57 -12.34
C THR A 74 -1.15 -10.96 -11.09
N PHE A 75 -1.06 -11.64 -9.95
CA PHE A 75 -1.58 -11.12 -8.69
C PHE A 75 -0.92 -9.78 -8.34
N GLY A 76 0.41 -9.70 -8.43
CA GLY A 76 1.17 -8.48 -8.22
C GLY A 76 0.76 -7.34 -9.14
N TYR A 77 0.68 -7.59 -10.45
CA TYR A 77 0.24 -6.55 -11.40
C TYR A 77 -1.20 -6.09 -11.15
N VAL A 78 -2.10 -7.00 -10.78
CA VAL A 78 -3.50 -6.67 -10.53
C VAL A 78 -3.62 -5.77 -9.29
N VAL A 79 -2.98 -6.09 -8.17
CA VAL A 79 -3.08 -5.23 -6.97
C VAL A 79 -2.45 -3.85 -7.18
N GLN A 80 -1.35 -3.76 -7.93
CA GLN A 80 -0.78 -2.47 -8.33
C GLN A 80 -1.73 -1.69 -9.24
N TRP A 81 -2.38 -2.37 -10.19
CA TRP A 81 -3.34 -1.74 -11.09
C TRP A 81 -4.56 -1.21 -10.33
N LEU A 82 -5.08 -1.97 -9.37
CA LEU A 82 -6.22 -1.55 -8.56
C LEU A 82 -5.89 -0.33 -7.69
N SER A 83 -4.68 -0.26 -7.12
CA SER A 83 -4.24 0.89 -6.33
C SER A 83 -4.12 2.16 -7.18
N GLU A 84 -3.57 2.06 -8.40
CA GLU A 84 -3.50 3.18 -9.35
C GLU A 84 -4.88 3.70 -9.76
N LEU A 85 -5.88 2.82 -9.87
CA LEU A 85 -7.23 3.19 -10.30
C LEU A 85 -8.15 3.65 -9.15
N GLY A 86 -7.71 3.55 -7.90
CA GLY A 86 -8.55 3.85 -6.74
C GLY A 86 -9.71 2.86 -6.58
N LYS A 87 -9.49 1.59 -6.95
CA LYS A 87 -10.48 0.50 -6.81
C LYS A 87 -10.39 -0.13 -5.43
N SER A 88 -10.71 0.67 -4.41
CA SER A 88 -10.47 0.33 -3.01
C SER A 88 -11.16 -0.96 -2.57
N VAL A 89 -12.41 -1.19 -3.00
CA VAL A 89 -13.16 -2.41 -2.64
C VAL A 89 -12.43 -3.65 -3.14
N GLU A 90 -12.10 -3.71 -4.43
CA GLU A 90 -11.40 -4.85 -5.02
C GLU A 90 -9.98 -4.99 -4.48
N LEU A 91 -9.28 -3.88 -4.29
CA LEU A 91 -7.92 -3.86 -3.75
C LEU A 91 -7.88 -4.42 -2.33
N GLU A 92 -8.69 -3.87 -1.42
CA GLU A 92 -8.74 -4.28 -0.02
C GLU A 92 -9.14 -5.74 0.09
N GLY A 93 -10.12 -6.20 -0.70
CA GLY A 93 -10.52 -7.60 -0.71
C GLY A 93 -9.40 -8.54 -1.18
N LEU A 94 -8.63 -8.18 -2.22
CA LEU A 94 -7.48 -8.98 -2.64
C LEU A 94 -6.31 -8.95 -1.64
N LEU A 95 -6.07 -7.81 -0.98
CA LEU A 95 -5.07 -7.71 0.08
C LEU A 95 -5.46 -8.57 1.29
N GLN A 96 -6.74 -8.54 1.69
CA GLN A 96 -7.28 -9.40 2.74
C GLN A 96 -7.17 -10.88 2.36
N TYR A 97 -7.48 -11.24 1.10
CA TYR A 97 -7.26 -12.59 0.59
C TYR A 97 -5.80 -13.01 0.72
N ALA A 98 -4.85 -12.13 0.36
CA ALA A 98 -3.43 -12.40 0.48
C ALA A 98 -3.02 -12.66 1.93
N ASP A 99 -3.47 -11.81 2.86
CA ASP A 99 -3.19 -11.94 4.30
C ASP A 99 -3.77 -13.23 4.88
N THR A 100 -4.90 -13.69 4.36
CA THR A 100 -5.57 -14.90 4.86
C THR A 100 -4.99 -16.18 4.26
N ASN A 101 -4.68 -16.18 2.96
CA ASN A 101 -4.48 -17.41 2.19
C ASN A 101 -3.06 -17.61 1.62
N LEU A 102 -2.23 -16.55 1.60
CA LEU A 102 -0.92 -16.54 0.94
C LEU A 102 0.26 -16.52 1.92
N ASN A 103 0.03 -16.95 3.16
CA ASN A 103 1.04 -17.14 4.21
C ASN A 103 1.91 -15.90 4.48
N PRO A 104 1.32 -14.73 4.80
CA PRO A 104 2.11 -13.56 5.20
C PRO A 104 3.06 -13.94 6.34
N THR A 105 4.32 -13.57 6.21
CA THR A 105 5.38 -13.91 7.16
C THR A 105 6.10 -12.64 7.58
N TRP A 106 6.30 -12.49 8.88
CA TRP A 106 7.13 -11.43 9.44
C TRP A 106 8.50 -11.98 9.79
N GLU A 107 9.54 -11.31 9.33
CA GLU A 107 10.92 -11.60 9.72
C GLU A 107 11.65 -10.28 9.96
N LYS A 108 12.13 -10.05 11.20
CA LYS A 108 12.91 -8.86 11.60
C LYS A 108 12.23 -7.53 11.19
N GLY A 109 10.93 -7.40 11.49
CA GLY A 109 10.13 -6.21 11.16
C GLY A 109 9.68 -6.12 9.69
N GLY A 110 10.16 -6.99 8.80
CA GLY A 110 9.73 -7.03 7.40
C GLY A 110 8.58 -8.00 7.17
N LEU A 111 7.47 -7.51 6.60
CA LEU A 111 6.39 -8.34 6.07
C LEU A 111 6.71 -8.79 4.64
N PHE A 112 6.63 -10.09 4.36
CA PHE A 112 6.72 -10.64 3.02
C PHE A 112 5.79 -11.85 2.84
N TYR A 113 5.57 -12.23 1.58
CA TYR A 113 4.82 -13.45 1.24
C TYR A 113 5.80 -14.48 0.63
N PRO A 114 6.02 -15.64 1.27
CA PRO A 114 6.95 -16.65 0.80
C PRO A 114 6.65 -17.15 -0.61
N ARG A 115 7.70 -17.46 -1.38
CA ARG A 115 7.55 -17.99 -2.74
C ARG A 115 6.74 -19.29 -2.75
N ASN A 116 5.76 -19.35 -3.65
CA ASN A 116 5.01 -20.55 -3.98
C ASN A 116 4.79 -20.64 -5.50
N ASP A 117 5.37 -21.67 -6.11
CA ASP A 117 5.29 -21.88 -7.56
C ASP A 117 3.99 -22.61 -7.97
N GLN A 118 3.17 -23.08 -7.03
CA GLN A 118 1.87 -23.66 -7.33
C GLN A 118 0.88 -22.55 -7.71
N PRO A 119 0.25 -22.60 -8.89
CA PRO A 119 -0.61 -21.52 -9.36
C PRO A 119 -1.92 -21.41 -8.56
N ILE A 120 -2.56 -22.56 -8.35
CA ILE A 120 -3.84 -22.71 -7.66
C ILE A 120 -3.84 -23.96 -6.78
N ASP A 121 -4.68 -23.99 -5.74
CA ASP A 121 -4.94 -25.21 -4.94
C ASP A 121 -6.02 -26.11 -5.57
N GLU A 122 -6.31 -27.24 -4.92
CA GLU A 122 -7.36 -28.20 -5.33
C GLU A 122 -8.76 -27.58 -5.39
N SER A 123 -9.00 -26.53 -4.60
CA SER A 123 -10.21 -25.72 -4.60
C SER A 123 -10.18 -24.60 -5.64
N HIS A 124 -9.19 -24.60 -6.55
CA HIS A 124 -8.97 -23.61 -7.59
C HIS A 124 -8.74 -22.18 -7.06
N ARG A 125 -8.31 -22.04 -5.81
CA ARG A 125 -7.95 -20.75 -5.21
C ARG A 125 -6.52 -20.37 -5.56
N TRP A 126 -6.27 -19.08 -5.74
CA TRP A 126 -4.94 -18.57 -6.08
C TRP A 126 -3.93 -18.90 -4.98
N ARG A 127 -2.79 -19.49 -5.35
CA ARG A 127 -1.67 -19.81 -4.44
C ARG A 127 -0.33 -19.28 -4.93
N HIS A 128 -0.25 -18.87 -6.20
CA HIS A 128 1.01 -18.43 -6.77
C HIS A 128 1.55 -17.21 -6.04
N MET A 129 2.82 -17.31 -5.64
CA MET A 129 3.56 -16.19 -5.09
C MET A 129 4.98 -16.23 -5.65
N ASP A 130 5.30 -15.31 -6.55
CA ASP A 130 6.67 -15.09 -7.00
C ASP A 130 7.36 -14.02 -6.15
N ARG A 131 8.69 -13.89 -6.33
CA ARG A 131 9.49 -12.93 -5.55
C ARG A 131 9.08 -11.48 -5.77
N PHE A 132 8.64 -11.11 -6.98
CA PHE A 132 8.20 -9.75 -7.26
C PHE A 132 6.84 -9.48 -6.60
N THR A 133 5.88 -10.39 -6.72
CA THR A 133 4.57 -10.23 -6.07
C THR A 133 4.71 -10.10 -4.55
N GLY A 134 5.43 -11.05 -3.92
CA GLY A 134 5.50 -11.16 -2.47
C GLY A 134 6.36 -10.10 -1.77
N ASN A 135 7.42 -9.61 -2.43
CA ASN A 135 8.34 -8.65 -1.81
C ASN A 135 8.11 -7.20 -2.24
N ALA A 136 7.48 -6.97 -3.40
CA ALA A 136 7.39 -5.62 -3.97
C ALA A 136 5.97 -5.23 -4.35
N ALA A 137 5.24 -6.05 -5.11
CA ALA A 137 3.98 -5.63 -5.70
C ALA A 137 2.87 -5.41 -4.68
N ILE A 138 2.76 -6.29 -3.67
CA ILE A 138 1.78 -6.12 -2.59
C ILE A 138 2.12 -4.90 -1.72
N GLY A 139 3.40 -4.72 -1.36
CA GLY A 139 3.86 -3.54 -0.63
C GLY A 139 3.58 -2.24 -1.39
N TYR A 140 3.85 -2.21 -2.70
CA TYR A 140 3.47 -1.11 -3.58
C TYR A 140 1.97 -0.85 -3.51
N ALA A 141 1.14 -1.88 -3.64
CA ALA A 141 -0.31 -1.72 -3.66
C ALA A 141 -0.88 -1.15 -2.36
N ARG A 142 -0.24 -1.45 -1.21
CA ARG A 142 -0.61 -0.89 0.11
C ARG A 142 -0.17 0.57 0.28
N LEU A 143 0.98 0.94 -0.25
CA LEU A 143 1.55 2.28 -0.10
C LEU A 143 1.07 3.27 -1.16
N ASN A 144 0.68 2.76 -2.32
CA ASN A 144 0.27 3.58 -3.44
C ASN A 144 -1.10 4.21 -3.22
N VAL A 145 -1.30 5.37 -3.83
CA VAL A 145 -2.57 6.10 -3.81
C VAL A 145 -3.20 6.10 -5.19
N ASN A 146 -4.49 6.42 -5.27
CA ASN A 146 -5.15 6.63 -6.56
C ASN A 146 -4.37 7.64 -7.40
N ASP A 147 -4.13 7.30 -8.66
CA ASP A 147 -3.33 8.07 -9.59
C ASP A 147 -1.87 8.32 -9.12
N GLY A 148 -1.30 7.48 -8.26
CA GLY A 148 0.03 7.69 -7.68
C GLY A 148 1.13 7.97 -8.71
N GLN A 149 1.27 7.13 -9.74
CA GLN A 149 2.25 7.38 -10.81
C GLN A 149 1.93 8.63 -11.63
N LYS A 150 0.64 8.92 -11.82
CA LYS A 150 0.20 10.11 -12.54
C LYS A 150 0.50 11.39 -11.77
N ILE A 151 0.29 11.40 -10.46
CA ILE A 151 0.65 12.50 -9.57
C ILE A 151 2.15 12.75 -9.64
N MET A 152 2.98 11.70 -9.57
CA MET A 152 4.44 11.84 -9.71
C MET A 152 4.86 12.44 -11.06
N TRP A 153 4.15 12.09 -12.14
CA TRP A 153 4.43 12.59 -13.48
C TRP A 153 3.93 14.03 -13.71
N ASP A 154 2.69 14.31 -13.34
CA ASP A 154 2.03 15.61 -13.58
C ASP A 154 2.50 16.67 -12.56
N LYS A 155 2.90 16.26 -11.37
CA LYS A 155 3.31 17.14 -10.25
C LYS A 155 4.61 16.63 -9.61
N PRO A 156 5.73 16.56 -10.35
CA PRO A 156 6.99 16.08 -9.81
C PRO A 156 7.50 17.04 -8.73
N TRP A 157 8.23 16.50 -7.76
CA TRP A 157 8.97 17.34 -6.82
C TRP A 157 10.11 18.05 -7.54
N THR A 158 10.13 19.39 -7.45
CA THR A 158 11.20 20.20 -8.01
C THR A 158 12.27 20.47 -6.95
N ARG A 159 13.47 20.86 -7.40
CA ARG A 159 14.56 21.26 -6.49
C ARG A 159 14.12 22.38 -5.54
N ASP A 160 13.38 23.36 -6.03
CA ASP A 160 12.90 24.48 -5.21
C ASP A 160 11.86 24.03 -4.16
N ILE A 161 10.98 23.09 -4.51
CA ILE A 161 10.03 22.50 -3.55
C ILE A 161 10.80 21.79 -2.45
N LEU A 162 11.77 20.94 -2.80
CA LEU A 162 12.55 20.18 -1.82
C LEU A 162 13.42 21.07 -0.93
N ALA A 163 13.99 22.14 -1.49
CA ALA A 163 14.83 23.07 -0.74
C ALA A 163 14.06 23.85 0.34
N ARG A 164 12.76 24.10 0.13
CA ARG A 164 11.93 24.90 1.05
C ARG A 164 11.05 24.07 1.97
N ARG A 165 10.70 22.85 1.57
CA ARG A 165 9.75 22.03 2.32
C ARG A 165 10.33 21.62 3.68
N PRO A 166 9.57 21.76 4.78
CA PRO A 166 9.92 21.18 6.06
C PRO A 166 9.99 19.66 6.02
N TRP A 167 10.91 19.08 6.79
CA TRP A 167 11.09 17.62 6.84
C TRP A 167 11.73 17.19 8.17
N ILE A 168 11.66 15.89 8.47
CA ILE A 168 12.26 15.29 9.68
C ILE A 168 13.57 14.59 9.31
N ASP A 169 14.65 14.95 10.01
CA ASP A 169 15.98 14.37 9.92
C ASP A 169 16.39 13.68 11.24
N GLY A 170 17.57 13.06 11.26
CA GLY A 170 18.17 12.48 12.46
C GLY A 170 17.53 11.17 12.90
N VAL A 171 16.73 10.57 12.01
CA VAL A 171 16.06 9.29 12.25
C VAL A 171 16.20 8.32 11.09
N ASP A 172 16.38 7.05 11.41
CA ASP A 172 16.45 5.96 10.43
C ASP A 172 15.99 4.61 11.02
N LEU A 173 15.84 3.61 10.14
CA LEU A 173 15.36 2.27 10.53
C LEU A 173 16.34 1.50 11.44
N SER A 174 17.62 1.89 11.51
CA SER A 174 18.61 1.23 12.36
C SER A 174 18.41 1.51 13.85
N GLN A 175 17.62 2.55 14.18
CA GLN A 175 17.26 2.90 15.55
C GLN A 175 16.16 1.99 16.14
N GLY A 176 15.68 0.99 15.40
CA GLY A 176 14.67 0.04 15.88
C GLY A 176 13.25 0.58 15.88
N VAL A 177 12.99 1.68 15.17
CA VAL A 177 11.66 2.27 15.00
C VAL A 177 11.16 2.12 13.56
N ASP A 178 9.86 1.88 13.43
CA ASP A 178 9.11 1.98 12.19
C ASP A 178 8.47 3.37 12.07
N PHE A 179 8.49 3.93 10.86
CA PHE A 179 7.87 5.21 10.53
C PHE A 179 6.56 4.96 9.79
N LEU A 180 5.44 5.10 10.49
CA LEU A 180 4.11 4.81 9.96
C LEU A 180 3.49 6.00 9.24
N ARG A 181 3.94 7.21 9.57
CA ARG A 181 3.52 8.45 8.93
C ARG A 181 4.66 9.45 8.95
N GLY A 182 4.90 10.09 7.81
CA GLY A 182 5.80 11.22 7.66
C GLY A 182 5.18 12.19 6.67
N GLN A 183 4.65 13.30 7.18
CA GLN A 183 3.85 14.23 6.37
C GLN A 183 4.16 15.68 6.69
N TRP A 184 4.30 16.50 5.65
CA TRP A 184 4.16 17.94 5.75
C TRP A 184 2.75 18.35 5.33
N ASN A 185 2.00 18.96 6.24
CA ASN A 185 0.72 19.61 5.94
C ASN A 185 0.95 21.12 5.81
N SER A 186 0.86 21.63 4.57
CA SER A 186 1.05 23.05 4.28
C SER A 186 -0.12 23.94 4.70
N GLU A 187 -1.34 23.38 4.83
CA GLU A 187 -2.51 24.15 5.25
C GLU A 187 -2.41 24.50 6.74
N GLU A 188 -1.98 23.53 7.54
CA GLU A 188 -1.84 23.66 9.01
C GLU A 188 -0.43 24.08 9.45
N ASN A 189 0.51 24.23 8.51
CA ASN A 189 1.94 24.42 8.78
C ASN A 189 2.48 23.43 9.83
N ALA A 190 2.21 22.15 9.60
CA ALA A 190 2.50 21.08 10.55
C ALA A 190 3.32 19.94 9.91
N LEU A 191 4.38 19.53 10.60
CA LEU A 191 5.04 18.25 10.37
C LEU A 191 4.44 17.20 11.30
N VAL A 192 4.05 16.08 10.72
CA VAL A 192 3.49 14.93 11.44
C VAL A 192 4.40 13.74 11.23
N LEU A 193 4.79 13.12 12.36
CA LEU A 193 5.59 11.91 12.42
C LEU A 193 4.86 10.92 13.33
N THR A 194 4.64 9.70 12.86
CA THR A 194 4.10 8.60 13.67
C THR A 194 5.11 7.48 13.70
N ILE A 195 5.51 7.07 14.89
CA ILE A 195 6.52 6.01 15.10
C ILE A 195 6.06 4.96 16.10
N LYS A 196 6.59 3.74 15.95
CA LYS A 196 6.52 2.66 16.95
C LYS A 196 7.72 1.74 16.80
N THR A 197 7.96 0.83 17.73
CA THR A 197 8.92 -0.26 17.54
C THR A 197 8.25 -1.49 16.94
N TRP A 198 8.98 -2.23 16.13
CA TRP A 198 8.47 -3.44 15.47
C TRP A 198 8.47 -4.67 16.40
N ASP A 199 9.31 -4.67 17.44
CA ASP A 199 9.51 -5.78 18.39
C ASP A 199 8.98 -5.47 19.80
N GLY A 200 8.37 -4.30 20.00
CA GLY A 200 7.85 -3.84 21.30
C GLY A 200 8.93 -3.35 22.26
N SER A 201 10.20 -3.31 21.86
CA SER A 201 11.27 -2.68 22.65
C SER A 201 10.98 -1.20 22.87
N VAL A 202 11.52 -0.62 23.94
CA VAL A 202 11.42 0.82 24.21
C VAL A 202 12.73 1.47 23.81
N VAL A 203 12.65 2.42 22.87
CA VAL A 203 13.82 3.14 22.35
C VAL A 203 13.56 4.65 22.39
N GLU A 204 14.61 5.42 22.62
CA GLU A 204 14.58 6.88 22.52
C GLU A 204 15.24 7.30 21.20
N VAL A 205 14.53 8.11 20.42
CA VAL A 205 15.05 8.72 19.19
C VAL A 205 15.05 10.24 19.32
N GLU A 206 15.92 10.90 18.55
CA GLU A 206 16.09 12.36 18.59
C GLU A 206 15.86 12.97 17.18
N PRO A 207 14.60 13.09 16.73
CA PRO A 207 14.30 13.69 15.45
C PRO A 207 14.61 15.18 15.42
N THR A 208 14.98 15.67 14.24
CA THR A 208 15.19 17.09 13.97
C THR A 208 14.26 17.55 12.86
N ALA A 209 13.28 18.40 13.19
CA ALA A 209 12.52 19.13 12.19
C ALA A 209 13.41 20.19 11.55
N ARG A 210 13.49 20.21 10.21
CA ARG A 210 14.33 21.11 9.42
C ARG A 210 13.51 21.97 8.48
N ASN A 211 14.13 23.02 7.97
CA ASN A 211 13.53 24.00 7.05
C ASN A 211 12.27 24.66 7.62
N LEU A 212 12.21 24.81 8.94
CA LEU A 212 11.14 25.54 9.61
C LEU A 212 11.29 27.04 9.31
N GLU A 213 10.20 27.67 8.90
CA GLU A 213 10.16 29.12 8.76
C GLU A 213 10.29 29.82 10.11
N LYS A 214 10.73 31.09 10.07
CA LYS A 214 10.79 31.93 11.27
C LYS A 214 9.40 32.07 11.89
N GLY A 215 9.29 31.85 13.19
CA GLY A 215 8.02 31.89 13.91
C GLY A 215 8.06 31.07 15.18
N ILE A 216 6.92 30.97 15.85
CA ILE A 216 6.78 30.18 17.08
C ILE A 216 6.28 28.79 16.71
N TRP A 217 7.04 27.77 17.09
CA TRP A 217 6.74 26.37 16.83
C TRP A 217 6.51 25.62 18.13
N ALA A 218 5.50 24.77 18.15
CA ALA A 218 5.20 23.86 19.25
C ALA A 218 5.41 22.41 18.82
N VAL A 219 5.91 21.59 19.74
CA VAL A 219 6.00 20.14 19.56
C VAL A 219 5.03 19.47 20.52
N TYR A 220 4.12 18.69 19.96
CA TYR A 220 3.24 17.81 20.69
C TYR A 220 3.71 16.38 20.51
N ILE A 221 3.76 15.61 21.60
CA ILE A 221 4.06 14.18 21.58
C ILE A 221 2.90 13.48 22.30
N ALA A 222 2.28 12.50 21.64
CA ALA A 222 1.08 11.82 22.13
C ALA A 222 -0.05 12.78 22.56
N GLY A 223 -0.17 13.92 21.86
CA GLY A 223 -1.17 14.95 22.14
C GLY A 223 -0.79 15.94 23.25
N GLU A 224 0.33 15.73 23.95
CA GLU A 224 0.79 16.60 25.03
C GLU A 224 1.85 17.59 24.53
N LEU A 225 1.71 18.87 24.89
CA LEU A 225 2.68 19.91 24.57
C LEU A 225 3.99 19.64 25.33
N GLN A 226 5.07 19.40 24.59
CA GLN A 226 6.39 19.15 25.17
C GLN A 226 7.27 20.40 25.18
N MET A 227 7.21 21.19 24.10
CA MET A 227 8.01 22.41 24.00
C MET A 227 7.38 23.43 23.05
N CYS A 228 7.75 24.69 23.26
CA CYS A 228 7.40 25.80 22.40
C CYS A 228 8.65 26.67 22.21
N VAL A 229 9.07 26.89 20.96
CA VAL A 229 10.34 27.54 20.62
C VAL A 229 10.14 28.56 19.50
N GLU A 230 10.78 29.72 19.65
CA GLU A 230 10.90 30.69 18.57
C GLU A 230 12.06 30.33 17.65
N VAL A 231 11.76 30.03 16.38
CA VAL A 231 12.76 29.74 15.35
C VAL A 231 13.16 31.05 14.69
N ILE A 232 14.43 31.45 14.83
CA ILE A 232 14.94 32.75 14.34
C ILE A 232 15.99 32.59 13.22
N GLU A 233 16.97 31.69 13.39
CA GLU A 233 18.11 31.55 12.46
C GLU A 233 18.44 30.10 12.06
N SER A 234 18.28 29.12 12.95
CA SER A 234 18.72 27.73 12.71
C SER A 234 17.79 26.95 11.77
N ASN A 235 16.56 27.43 11.52
CA ASN A 235 15.47 26.75 10.80
C ASN A 235 15.22 25.30 11.25
N ASN A 236 15.71 24.93 12.44
CA ASN A 236 15.72 23.55 12.92
C ASN A 236 15.23 23.49 14.36
N LEU A 237 14.53 22.41 14.69
CA LEU A 237 14.04 22.10 16.03
C LEU A 237 14.26 20.62 16.32
N THR A 238 15.01 20.33 17.36
CA THR A 238 15.34 18.96 17.79
C THR A 238 14.59 18.64 19.07
N PHE A 239 14.05 17.43 19.16
CA PHE A 239 13.27 16.95 20.29
C PHE A 239 13.48 15.44 20.47
N ARG A 240 13.10 14.91 21.62
CA ARG A 240 13.24 13.47 21.92
C ARG A 240 11.88 12.80 21.96
N VAL A 241 11.82 11.58 21.45
CA VAL A 241 10.61 10.78 21.39
C VAL A 241 10.94 9.39 21.88
N THR A 242 10.20 8.91 22.87
CA THR A 242 10.26 7.52 23.31
C THR A 242 9.23 6.72 22.52
N ALA A 243 9.68 5.74 21.76
CA ALA A 243 8.83 4.82 21.00
C ALA A 243 8.81 3.44 21.67
N GLY A 244 7.65 2.78 21.61
CA GLY A 244 7.44 1.41 22.09
C GLY A 244 6.46 0.67 21.21
N GLU A 245 5.76 -0.32 21.76
CA GLU A 245 4.74 -1.10 21.03
C GLU A 245 3.57 -0.23 20.52
N VAL A 246 3.21 0.81 21.27
CA VAL A 246 2.11 1.72 20.93
C VAL A 246 2.60 2.84 20.02
N GLU A 247 1.79 3.17 19.01
CA GLU A 247 2.05 4.28 18.09
C GLU A 247 2.13 5.61 18.85
N VAL A 248 3.19 6.37 18.57
CA VAL A 248 3.41 7.70 19.12
C VAL A 248 3.33 8.71 18.00
N ASP A 249 2.34 9.60 18.11
CA ASP A 249 2.19 10.75 17.23
C ASP A 249 3.01 11.93 17.73
N VAL A 250 3.79 12.51 16.83
CA VAL A 250 4.55 13.73 17.02
C VAL A 250 4.04 14.76 16.02
N VAL A 251 3.66 15.92 16.53
CA VAL A 251 3.20 17.05 15.71
C VAL A 251 4.06 18.26 16.01
N VAL A 252 4.80 18.74 15.01
CA VAL A 252 5.56 19.99 15.06
C VAL A 252 4.78 21.02 14.26
N ILE A 253 4.17 21.98 14.94
CA ILE A 253 3.20 22.90 14.33
C ILE A 253 3.57 24.36 14.61
N ARG A 254 3.38 25.22 13.63
CA ARG A 254 3.56 26.66 13.79
C ARG A 254 2.33 27.27 14.48
N VAL A 255 2.56 27.97 15.58
CA VAL A 255 1.50 28.59 16.40
C VAL A 255 1.25 30.04 15.99
N ARG A 256 2.27 30.73 15.45
CA ARG A 256 2.23 32.11 14.94
C ARG A 256 3.27 32.35 13.84
#